data_AF-A0A935SSU1-F1
#
_entry.id   AF-A0A935SSU1-F1
#
_cell.length_a   1.000
_cell.length_b   1.000
_cell.length_c   1.000
_cell.angle_alpha   90.00
_cell.angle_beta   90.00
_cell.angle_gamma   90.00
#
_symmetry.space_group_name_H-M   'P 1'
#
loop_
_entity.id
_entity.type
_entity.pdbx_description
1 polymer ?
#
loop_
_entity_poly.entity_id
_entity_poly.type
_entity_poly.pdbx_seq_one_letter_code
_entity_poly.pdbx_strand_id
1 'polypeptide(L)' 'MNTLHYGDNLKILRDYIKDESVDLVYLDPPFNSNRNYSVLFRSGMSENRSA' A
#
# COMPACT_ATOMS: atom_id res chain seq x y z
N MET A 1 -17.87 3.99 -12.55
CA MET A 1 -17.87 3.60 -11.11
C MET A 1 -16.42 3.39 -10.73
N ASN A 2 -15.97 3.94 -9.61
CA ASN A 2 -14.56 3.89 -9.21
C ASN A 2 -14.42 2.91 -8.04
N THR A 3 -13.35 2.13 -8.02
CA THR A 3 -13.10 1.08 -7.01
C THR A 3 -11.80 1.37 -6.27
N LEU A 4 -11.82 1.26 -4.94
CA LEU A 4 -10.65 1.37 -4.09
C LEU A 4 -10.42 0.02 -3.39
N HIS A 5 -9.23 -0.55 -3.55
CA HIS A 5 -8.80 -1.74 -2.83
C HIS A 5 -7.76 -1.35 -1.77
N TYR A 6 -7.90 -1.87 -0.54
CA TYR A 6 -6.98 -1.62 0.56
C TYR A 6 -6.35 -2.94 1.05
N GLY A 7 -5.02 -3.01 1.08
CA GLY A 7 -4.27 -4.20 1.49
C GLY A 7 -2.98 -4.41 0.69
N ASP A 8 -2.44 -5.63 0.74
CA ASP A 8 -1.29 -6.05 -0.06
C ASP A 8 -1.60 -6.02 -1.56
N ASN A 9 -0.81 -5.28 -2.34
CA ASN A 9 -1.10 -5.02 -3.74
C ASN A 9 -1.02 -6.30 -4.61
N LEU A 10 -0.09 -7.21 -4.32
CA LEU A 10 0.10 -8.45 -5.07
C LEU A 10 -1.11 -9.36 -4.91
N LYS A 11 -1.60 -9.53 -3.67
CA LYS A 11 -2.81 -10.31 -3.42
C LYS A 11 -4.03 -9.69 -4.09
N ILE A 12 -4.18 -8.36 -4.01
CA ILE A 12 -5.30 -7.64 -4.63
C ILE A 12 -5.30 -7.84 -6.15
N LEU A 13 -4.16 -7.60 -6.80
CA LEU A 13 -4.04 -7.71 -8.25
C LEU A 13 -4.34 -9.13 -8.75
N ARG A 14 -3.97 -10.17 -7.98
CA ARG A 14 -4.20 -11.57 -8.35
C ARG A 14 -5.63 -12.05 -8.12
N ASP A 15 -6.22 -11.68 -6.99
CA ASP A 15 -7.48 -12.29 -6.54
C ASP A 15 -8.71 -11.51 -7.02
N TYR A 16 -8.57 -10.21 -7.33
CA TYR A 16 -9.71 -9.30 -7.56
C TYR A 16 -9.71 -8.60 -8.92
N ILE A 17 -8.57 -8.50 -9.60
CA ILE A 17 -8.46 -7.86 -10.91
C ILE A 17 -8.40 -8.93 -11.99
N LYS A 18 -9.16 -8.76 -13.06
CA LYS A 18 -9.21 -9.71 -14.16
C LYS A 18 -8.01 -9.53 -15.08
N ASP A 19 -7.60 -10.61 -15.73
CA ASP A 19 -6.59 -10.54 -16.78
C ASP A 19 -7.07 -9.64 -17.92
N GLU A 20 -6.12 -8.92 -18.53
CA GLU A 20 -6.34 -8.04 -19.70
C GLU A 20 -7.45 -6.97 -19.51
N SER A 21 -7.79 -6.61 -18.27
CA SER A 21 -8.88 -5.67 -17.97
C SER A 21 -8.43 -4.23 -17.67
N VAL A 22 -7.15 -3.92 -17.85
CA VAL A 22 -6.57 -2.62 -17.48
C VAL A 22 -5.82 -2.03 -18.67
N ASP A 23 -6.26 -0.88 -19.15
CA ASP A 23 -5.66 -0.19 -20.31
C ASP A 23 -4.42 0.64 -19.94
N LEU A 24 -4.38 1.20 -18.73
CA LEU A 24 -3.30 2.08 -18.27
C LEU A 24 -3.01 1.89 -16.78
N VAL A 25 -1.73 1.81 -16.45
CA VAL A 25 -1.23 1.69 -15.07
C VAL A 25 -0.31 2.87 -14.77
N TYR A 26 -0.58 3.59 -13.67
CA TYR A 26 0.32 4.58 -13.09
C TYR A 26 0.84 4.04 -11.76
N LEU A 27 2.17 3.98 -11.59
CA LEU A 27 2.82 3.52 -10.37
C LEU A 27 3.96 4.46 -10.01
N ASP A 28 3.99 4.87 -8.74
CA ASP A 28 5.10 5.62 -8.13
C ASP A 28 5.67 4.77 -6.98
N PRO A 29 6.40 3.67 -7.28
CA PRO A 29 6.95 2.82 -6.24
C PRO A 29 8.01 3.59 -5.44
N PRO A 30 8.21 3.28 -4.14
CA PRO A 30 9.24 3.93 -3.36
C PRO A 30 10.60 3.71 -4.03
N PHE A 31 11.29 4.81 -4.35
CA PHE A 31 12.67 4.74 -4.81
C PHE A 31 13.51 4.07 -3.73
N ASN A 32 14.17 2.96 -4.07
CA ASN A 32 15.01 2.17 -3.18
C ASN A 32 16.32 2.92 -2.84
N SER A 33 16.15 4.04 -2.15
CA SER A 33 17.17 5.03 -1.80
C SER A 33 17.70 4.85 -0.38
N ASN A 34 17.47 3.66 0.21
CA ASN A 34 17.67 3.39 1.64
C ASN A 34 16.90 4.34 2.59
N ARG A 35 15.90 5.10 2.09
CA ARG A 35 14.99 5.85 2.94
C ARG A 35 13.88 4.93 3.45
N ASN A 36 13.71 4.90 4.76
CA ASN A 36 12.60 4.22 5.40
C ASN A 36 11.32 5.05 5.22
N TYR A 37 10.48 4.69 4.24
CA TYR A 37 9.19 5.36 3.94
C TYR A 37 8.03 4.91 4.84
N SER A 38 8.31 4.38 6.04
CA SER A 38 7.29 4.01 7.04
C SER A 38 6.66 5.23 7.72
N VAL A 39 6.20 6.22 6.94
CA VAL A 39 5.66 7.50 7.44
C VAL A 39 4.16 7.42 7.74
N LEU A 40 3.48 6.31 7.40
CA LEU A 40 2.01 6.25 7.53
C LEU A 40 1.49 5.81 8.91
N PHE A 41 2.33 5.38 9.86
CA PHE A 41 1.88 4.91 11.18
C PHE A 41 2.36 5.73 12.39
N ARG A 42 2.89 6.95 12.19
CA ARG A 42 3.34 7.83 13.30
C ARG A 42 2.31 8.87 13.76
N SER A 43 1.02 8.55 13.68
CA SER A 43 -0.01 9.34 14.36
C SER A 43 -0.95 8.40 15.11
N GLY A 44 -0.66 8.13 16.38
CA GLY A 44 -1.69 7.58 17.28
C GLY A 44 -1.29 6.57 18.36
N MET A 45 -0.03 6.17 18.53
CA MET A 45 0.36 5.33 19.68
C MET A 45 1.22 6.12 20.66
N SER A 46 0.56 6.97 21.46
CA SER A 46 1.09 7.41 22.74
C SER A 46 0.98 6.29 23.76
N GLU A 47 2.13 5.96 24.36
CA GLU A 47 2.31 5.56 25.77
C GLU A 47 1.47 4.40 26.32
N ASN A 48 2.09 3.21 26.46
CA ASN A 48 2.75 2.88 27.72
C ASN A 48 3.64 1.64 27.58
N ARG A 49 4.95 1.82 27.76
CA ARG A 49 5.87 0.76 28.20
C ARG A 49 6.13 1.02 29.67
N SER A 50 5.82 0.06 30.54
CA SER A 50 6.53 -0.20 31.79
C SER A 50 6.15 -1.59 32.29
N ALA A 51 7.11 -2.21 32.99
CA ALA A 51 7.17 -3.56 33.53
C ALA A 51 5.90 -4.13 34.17
#